data_AF-A0A6B1GN56-F1
#
_entry.id   AF-A0A6B1GN56-F1
#
_cell.length_a   1.000
_cell.length_b   1.000
_cell.length_c   1.000
_cell.angle_alpha   90.00
_cell.angle_beta   90.00
_cell.angle_gamma   90.00
#
_symmetry.space_group_name_H-M   'P 1'
#
loop_
_entity.id
_entity.type
_entity.pdbx_description
1 polymer ?
#
loop_
_entity_poly.entity_id
_entity_poly.type
_entity_poly.pdbx_seq_one_letter_code
_entity_poly.pdbx_strand_id
1 'polypeptide(L)'
;LYLNLNKFDEVRDTLGKLKGKSTSQEYRFIEAAMHFAEISYSGKSETELREIIAQDKTNWQAHYELAAVCMVMGDIAEAMELLLQIVRNDRSFNEDAGRKGLIKAFDMVGGDHPLVSQYRSSLARTLH
;
A
#
# COMPACT_ATOMS: atom_id res chain seq x y z
N LEU A 1 13.00 11.21 15.58
CA LEU A 1 12.53 10.91 14.20
C LEU A 1 13.55 10.12 13.36
N TYR A 2 14.86 10.32 13.49
CA TYR A 2 15.89 9.58 12.71
C TYR A 2 16.04 8.07 13.00
N LEU A 3 15.60 7.58 14.16
CA LEU A 3 15.83 6.20 14.59
C LEU A 3 15.01 5.13 13.82
N ASN A 4 13.89 5.50 13.20
CA ASN A 4 13.02 4.54 12.51
C ASN A 4 13.29 4.47 11.00
N LEU A 5 13.64 5.58 10.35
CA LEU A 5 14.09 5.58 8.94
C LEU A 5 15.34 4.70 8.75
N ASN A 6 16.28 4.79 9.69
CA ASN A 6 17.49 3.95 9.68
C ASN A 6 17.15 2.45 9.77
N LYS A 7 16.05 2.08 10.46
CA LYS A 7 15.59 0.69 10.53
C LYS A 7 14.96 0.23 9.22
N PHE A 8 14.18 1.06 8.53
CA PHE A 8 13.63 0.70 7.22
C PHE A 8 14.73 0.49 6.19
N ASP A 9 15.75 1.34 6.18
CA ASP A 9 16.91 1.18 5.29
C ASP A 9 17.69 -0.09 5.58
N GLU A 10 17.89 -0.45 6.85
CA GLU A 10 18.55 -1.69 7.25
C GLU A 10 17.74 -2.94 6.87
N VAL A 11 16.42 -2.92 7.06
CA VAL A 11 15.54 -4.02 6.62
C VAL A 11 15.52 -4.11 5.09
N ARG A 12 15.58 -2.98 4.38
CA ARG A 12 15.64 -2.97 2.91
C ARG A 12 16.95 -3.54 2.38
N ASP A 13 18.08 -3.19 2.98
CA ASP A 13 19.40 -3.71 2.60
C ASP A 13 19.51 -5.21 2.89
N THR A 14 19.01 -5.66 4.04
CA THR A 14 18.97 -7.10 4.38
C THR A 14 18.03 -7.88 3.45
N LEU A 15 16.85 -7.36 3.12
CA LEU A 15 15.97 -7.95 2.10
C LEU A 15 16.65 -7.98 0.72
N GLY A 16 17.32 -6.90 0.32
CA GLY A 16 18.05 -6.82 -0.94
C GLY A 16 19.08 -7.95 -1.10
N LYS A 17 19.81 -8.26 -0.02
CA LYS A 17 20.76 -9.38 0.04
C LYS A 17 20.11 -10.76 -0.06
N LEU A 18 18.83 -10.88 0.33
CA LEU A 18 18.05 -12.13 0.28
C LEU A 18 17.33 -12.35 -1.06
N LYS A 19 17.04 -11.27 -1.81
CA LYS A 19 16.31 -11.30 -3.10
C LYS A 19 16.89 -12.27 -4.13
N GLY A 20 18.22 -12.46 -4.13
CA GLY A 20 18.91 -13.39 -5.03
C GLY A 20 18.85 -14.87 -4.63
N LYS A 21 18.33 -15.18 -3.44
CA LYS A 21 18.34 -16.55 -2.86
C LYS A 21 16.96 -17.09 -2.50
N SER A 22 15.92 -16.24 -2.44
CA SER A 22 14.57 -16.66 -2.10
C SER A 22 13.51 -15.93 -2.94
N THR A 23 12.76 -16.69 -3.74
CA THR A 23 11.54 -16.24 -4.44
C THR A 23 10.29 -16.46 -3.56
N SER A 24 10.48 -16.65 -2.26
CA SER A 24 9.46 -17.19 -1.37
C SER A 24 8.36 -16.16 -1.07
N GLN A 25 7.17 -16.67 -0.75
CA GLN A 25 6.00 -15.84 -0.44
C GLN A 25 6.29 -14.89 0.74
N GLU A 26 7.13 -15.31 1.68
CA GLU A 26 7.55 -14.51 2.83
C GLU A 26 8.34 -13.26 2.41
N TYR A 27 9.17 -13.34 1.36
CA TYR A 27 9.90 -12.17 0.88
C TYR A 27 8.95 -11.08 0.36
N ARG A 28 7.98 -11.48 -0.46
CA ARG A 28 6.97 -10.55 -1.01
C ARG A 28 6.10 -9.95 0.09
N PHE A 29 5.74 -10.77 1.09
CA PHE A 29 5.02 -10.30 2.27
C PHE A 29 5.78 -9.20 3.02
N ILE A 30 7.06 -9.45 3.36
CA ILE A 30 7.85 -8.49 4.15
C ILE A 30 8.07 -7.20 3.36
N GLU A 31 8.38 -7.29 2.07
CA GLU A 31 8.59 -6.11 1.23
C GLU A 31 7.31 -5.28 1.06
N ALA A 32 6.14 -5.92 0.94
CA ALA A 32 4.85 -5.23 0.95
C ALA A 32 4.54 -4.59 2.30
N ALA A 33 4.75 -5.31 3.41
CA ALA A 33 4.53 -4.79 4.75
C ALA A 33 5.41 -3.57 5.05
N MET A 34 6.68 -3.61 4.65
CA MET A 34 7.58 -2.46 4.75
C MET A 34 7.10 -1.26 3.96
N HIS A 35 6.69 -1.48 2.71
CA HIS A 35 6.20 -0.40 1.84
C HIS A 35 5.04 0.37 2.50
N PHE A 36 4.04 -0.33 3.05
CA PHE A 36 2.94 0.32 3.75
C PHE A 36 3.35 0.94 5.08
N ALA A 37 4.24 0.30 5.84
CA ALA A 37 4.77 0.89 7.07
C ALA A 37 5.48 2.22 6.81
N GLU A 38 6.28 2.31 5.75
CA GLU A 38 6.98 3.55 5.36
C GLU A 38 6.00 4.67 4.98
N ILE A 39 4.96 4.36 4.20
CA ILE A 39 3.96 5.34 3.78
C ILE A 39 3.10 5.80 4.97
N SER A 40 2.71 4.87 5.84
CA SER A 40 1.92 5.18 7.06
C SER A 40 2.68 6.09 8.02
N TYR A 41 4.01 6.14 7.92
CA TYR A 41 4.86 7.02 8.71
C TYR A 41 4.91 8.47 8.18
N SER A 42 3.96 8.89 7.33
CA SER A 42 3.82 10.28 6.85
C SER A 42 3.63 11.31 7.97
N GLY A 43 3.42 10.86 9.21
CA GLY A 43 3.32 11.68 10.41
C GLY A 43 1.90 12.15 10.72
N LYS A 44 0.91 11.75 9.89
CA LYS A 44 -0.50 12.07 10.08
C LYS A 44 -1.25 10.85 10.62
N SER A 45 -2.17 11.09 11.54
CA SER A 45 -3.11 10.07 12.03
C SER A 45 -4.18 9.75 11.00
N GLU A 46 -4.86 8.62 11.19
CA GLU A 46 -6.03 8.23 10.38
C GLU A 46 -7.10 9.33 10.36
N THR A 47 -7.41 9.92 11.51
CA THR A 47 -8.40 10.99 11.64
C THR A 47 -8.02 12.22 10.82
N GLU A 48 -6.77 12.67 10.93
CA GLU A 48 -6.27 13.82 10.16
C GLU A 48 -6.34 13.54 8.64
N LEU A 49 -6.01 12.33 8.21
CA LEU A 49 -6.11 11.94 6.80
C LEU A 49 -7.55 11.96 6.30
N ARG A 50 -8.51 11.46 7.09
CA ARG A 50 -9.94 11.51 6.77
C ARG A 50 -10.44 12.96 6.70
N GLU A 51 -9.99 13.83 7.59
CA GLU A 51 -10.34 15.27 7.55
C GLU A 51 -9.79 15.95 6.30
N ILE A 52 -8.55 15.67 5.91
CA ILE A 52 -7.94 16.18 4.68
C ILE A 52 -8.76 15.74 3.46
N ILE A 53 -9.14 14.46 3.40
CA ILE A 53 -9.97 13.92 2.31
C ILE A 53 -11.37 14.56 2.28
N ALA A 54 -11.95 14.85 3.45
CA ALA A 54 -13.25 15.50 3.54
C ALA A 54 -13.20 16.94 2.99
N GLN A 55 -12.08 17.65 3.18
CA GLN A 55 -11.86 19.00 2.66
C GLN A 55 -11.48 18.99 1.17
N ASP A 56 -10.68 18.02 0.74
CA ASP A 56 -10.28 17.82 -0.65
C ASP A 56 -10.35 16.32 -1.02
N LYS A 57 -11.47 15.94 -1.65
CA LYS A 57 -11.74 14.57 -2.10
C LYS A 57 -10.80 14.11 -3.22
N THR A 58 -10.06 15.02 -3.85
CA THR A 58 -9.10 14.71 -4.91
C THR A 58 -7.67 14.65 -4.41
N ASN A 59 -7.45 14.78 -3.09
CA ASN A 59 -6.14 14.61 -2.49
C ASN A 59 -5.74 13.13 -2.49
N TRP A 60 -5.26 12.64 -3.63
CA TRP A 60 -4.86 11.23 -3.83
C TRP A 60 -3.68 10.83 -2.94
N GLN A 61 -2.86 11.80 -2.52
CA GLN A 61 -1.81 11.58 -1.53
C GLN A 61 -2.41 11.20 -0.17
N ALA A 62 -3.43 11.90 0.30
CA ALA A 62 -4.11 11.56 1.55
C ALA A 62 -4.84 10.20 1.46
N HIS A 63 -5.44 9.87 0.31
CA HIS A 63 -6.01 8.54 0.09
C HIS A 63 -4.96 7.43 0.15
N TYR A 64 -3.77 7.69 -0.42
CA TYR A 64 -2.67 6.73 -0.45
C TYR A 64 -2.07 6.51 0.95
N GLU A 65 -1.87 7.59 1.70
CA GLU A 65 -1.44 7.54 3.10
C GLU A 65 -2.47 6.84 3.99
N LEU A 66 -3.75 7.14 3.82
CA LEU A 66 -4.83 6.47 4.57
C LEU A 66 -4.88 4.99 4.24
N ALA A 67 -4.73 4.61 2.97
CA ALA A 67 -4.68 3.21 2.58
C ALA A 67 -3.53 2.46 3.27
N ALA A 68 -2.37 3.09 3.40
CA ALA A 68 -1.23 2.50 4.11
C ALA A 68 -1.51 2.35 5.61
N VAL A 69 -2.13 3.35 6.24
CA VAL A 69 -2.55 3.28 7.65
C VAL A 69 -3.56 2.15 7.86
N CYS A 70 -4.63 2.08 7.05
CA CYS A 70 -5.60 1.00 7.08
C CYS A 70 -4.94 -0.38 6.90
N MET A 71 -3.98 -0.49 5.98
CA MET A 71 -3.26 -1.75 5.75
C MET A 71 -2.48 -2.20 6.99
N VAL A 72 -1.79 -1.28 7.66
CA VAL A 72 -1.03 -1.55 8.90
C VAL A 72 -1.95 -1.90 10.07
N MET A 73 -3.14 -1.29 10.14
CA MET A 73 -4.13 -1.58 11.19
C MET A 73 -4.93 -2.87 10.94
N GLY A 74 -4.85 -3.45 9.73
CA GLY A 74 -5.56 -4.67 9.35
C GLY A 74 -6.92 -4.43 8.68
N ASP A 75 -7.27 -3.18 8.37
CA ASP A 75 -8.47 -2.80 7.62
C ASP A 75 -8.25 -2.98 6.11
N ILE A 76 -7.98 -4.22 5.72
CA ILE A 76 -7.54 -4.61 4.37
C ILE A 76 -8.52 -4.16 3.28
N ALA A 77 -9.83 -4.32 3.52
CA ALA A 77 -10.85 -3.99 2.53
C ALA A 77 -10.87 -2.48 2.23
N GLU A 78 -10.81 -1.65 3.27
CA GLU A 78 -10.77 -0.19 3.11
C GLU A 78 -9.49 0.25 2.40
N ALA A 79 -8.35 -0.30 2.79
CA ALA A 79 -7.07 -0.02 2.15
C ALA A 79 -7.09 -0.32 0.64
N MET A 80 -7.61 -1.49 0.25
CA MET A 80 -7.72 -1.87 -1.16
C MET A 80 -8.69 -0.99 -1.93
N GLU A 81 -9.81 -0.58 -1.33
CA GLU A 81 -10.76 0.33 -1.98
C GLU A 81 -10.16 1.73 -2.20
N LEU A 82 -9.46 2.29 -1.21
CA LEU A 82 -8.77 3.58 -1.34
C LEU A 82 -7.73 3.55 -2.47
N LEU A 83 -6.92 2.49 -2.55
CA LEU A 83 -5.95 2.33 -3.65
C LEU A 83 -6.64 2.20 -5.01
N LEU A 84 -7.77 1.48 -5.07
CA LEU A 84 -8.53 1.33 -6.30
C LEU A 84 -9.21 2.63 -6.72
N GLN A 85 -9.67 3.46 -5.77
CA GLN A 85 -10.18 4.80 -6.04
C GLN A 85 -9.12 5.68 -6.70
N ILE A 86 -7.87 5.63 -6.23
CA ILE A 86 -6.76 6.32 -6.88
C ILE A 86 -6.64 5.84 -8.33
N VAL A 87 -6.59 4.52 -8.58
CA VAL A 87 -6.44 4.00 -9.96
C VAL A 87 -7.60 4.42 -10.87
N ARG A 88 -8.84 4.46 -10.35
CA ARG A 88 -10.03 4.86 -11.10
C ARG A 88 -10.04 6.34 -11.49
N ASN A 89 -9.48 7.21 -10.65
CA ASN A 89 -9.59 8.66 -10.82
C ASN A 89 -8.30 9.33 -11.32
N ASP A 90 -7.14 8.85 -10.87
CA ASP A 90 -5.82 9.31 -11.32
C ASP A 90 -4.85 8.12 -11.35
N ARG A 91 -4.89 7.37 -12.45
CA ARG A 91 -4.01 6.22 -12.68
C ARG A 91 -2.52 6.59 -12.63
N SER A 92 -2.16 7.79 -13.09
CA SER A 92 -0.77 8.26 -13.15
C SER A 92 -0.22 8.73 -11.82
N PHE A 93 -1.08 8.93 -10.82
CA PHE A 93 -0.71 9.41 -9.49
C PHE A 93 0.54 8.70 -8.97
N ASN A 94 1.56 9.49 -8.66
CA ASN A 94 2.83 9.07 -8.06
C ASN A 94 3.42 7.80 -8.72
N GLU A 95 3.55 7.84 -10.05
CA GLU A 95 4.08 6.74 -10.87
C GLU A 95 3.28 5.42 -10.72
N ASP A 96 1.96 5.48 -10.90
CA ASP A 96 1.04 4.33 -10.70
C ASP A 96 1.00 3.83 -9.24
N ALA A 97 1.16 4.71 -8.24
CA ALA A 97 1.19 4.31 -6.83
C ALA A 97 -0.07 3.53 -6.40
N GLY A 98 -1.26 3.89 -6.88
CA GLY A 98 -2.49 3.13 -6.60
C GLY A 98 -2.42 1.68 -7.08
N ARG A 99 -2.00 1.47 -8.33
CA ARG A 99 -1.88 0.13 -8.93
C ARG A 99 -0.76 -0.68 -8.28
N LYS A 100 0.41 -0.07 -8.08
CA LYS A 100 1.55 -0.70 -7.41
C LYS A 100 1.19 -1.08 -5.97
N GLY A 101 0.49 -0.20 -5.26
CA GLY A 101 -0.03 -0.43 -3.91
C GLY A 101 -0.99 -1.63 -3.88
N LEU A 102 -1.94 -1.74 -4.80
CA LEU A 102 -2.83 -2.91 -4.87
C LEU A 102 -2.06 -4.22 -5.06
N ILE A 103 -1.03 -4.23 -5.90
CA ILE A 103 -0.18 -5.42 -6.11
C ILE A 103 0.52 -5.80 -4.79
N LYS A 104 1.09 -4.83 -4.06
CA LYS A 104 1.68 -5.06 -2.74
C LYS A 104 0.66 -5.56 -1.72
N ALA A 105 -0.56 -5.00 -1.73
CA ALA A 105 -1.64 -5.46 -0.87
C ALA A 105 -1.96 -6.94 -1.12
N PHE A 106 -1.97 -7.39 -2.39
CA PHE A 106 -2.19 -8.79 -2.73
C PHE A 106 -1.06 -9.71 -2.26
N ASP A 107 0.18 -9.23 -2.34
CA ASP A 107 1.36 -9.95 -1.84
C ASP A 107 1.32 -10.10 -0.31
N MET A 108 0.85 -9.06 0.40
CA MET A 108 0.74 -9.05 1.87
C MET A 108 -0.41 -9.92 2.38
N VAL A 109 -1.57 -9.88 1.73
CA VAL A 109 -2.77 -10.62 2.17
C VAL A 109 -2.72 -12.08 1.73
N GLY A 110 -2.03 -12.38 0.62
CA GLY A 110 -1.95 -13.70 0.03
C GLY A 110 -2.97 -13.89 -1.10
N GLY A 111 -2.52 -14.55 -2.17
CA GLY A 111 -3.27 -14.66 -3.43
C GLY A 111 -4.62 -15.39 -3.35
N ASP A 112 -4.78 -16.28 -2.37
CA ASP A 112 -5.98 -17.12 -2.21
C ASP A 112 -7.09 -16.44 -1.40
N HIS A 113 -6.83 -15.25 -0.84
CA HIS A 113 -7.82 -14.54 -0.04
C HIS A 113 -8.98 -14.05 -0.92
N PRO A 114 -10.27 -14.24 -0.52
CA PRO A 114 -11.42 -13.85 -1.34
C PRO A 114 -11.43 -12.38 -1.76
N LEU A 115 -11.03 -11.46 -0.87
CA LEU A 115 -10.89 -10.03 -1.20
C LEU A 115 -9.87 -9.80 -2.32
N VAL A 116 -8.75 -10.52 -2.33
CA VAL A 116 -7.71 -10.34 -3.36
C VAL A 116 -8.28 -10.68 -4.73
N SER A 117 -9.04 -11.76 -4.86
CA SER A 117 -9.73 -12.11 -6.11
C SER A 117 -10.66 -10.98 -6.59
N GLN A 118 -11.51 -10.47 -5.69
CA GLN A 118 -12.44 -9.37 -5.98
C GLN A 118 -11.71 -8.10 -6.47
N TYR A 119 -10.66 -7.68 -5.77
CA TYR A 119 -9.92 -6.46 -6.10
C TYR A 119 -9.05 -6.64 -7.35
N ARG A 120 -8.54 -7.84 -7.64
CA ARG A 120 -7.86 -8.14 -8.91
C ARG A 120 -8.81 -7.99 -10.10
N SER A 121 -10.03 -8.54 -10.01
CA SER A 121 -11.04 -8.38 -11.06
C SER A 121 -11.44 -6.92 -11.24
N SER A 122 -11.58 -6.18 -10.15
CA SER A 122 -11.92 -4.76 -10.18
C SER A 122 -10.81 -3.92 -10.80
N LEU A 123 -9.55 -4.18 -10.42
CA LEU A 123 -8.38 -3.53 -10.99
C LEU A 123 -8.26 -3.81 -12.50
N ALA A 124 -8.43 -5.06 -12.92
CA ALA A 124 -8.41 -5.41 -14.34
C ALA A 124 -9.46 -4.59 -15.11
N ARG A 125 -10.70 -4.55 -14.62
CA ARG A 125 -11.78 -3.78 -15.25
C ARG A 125 -11.48 -2.28 -15.36
N THR A 126 -10.80 -1.70 -14.37
CA THR A 126 -10.44 -0.28 -14.39
C THR A 126 -9.29 0.03 -15.37
N LEU A 127 -8.45 -0.95 -15.72
CA LEU A 127 -7.31 -0.76 -16.62
C LEU A 127 -7.62 -1.05 -18.10
N HIS A 128 -8.79 -1.64 -18.38
CA HIS A 128 -9.30 -1.93 -19.72
C HIS A 128 -10.11 -0.76 -20.27
#